data_AF-A0A522FGD6-F1
#
_entry.id   AF-A0A522FGD6-F1
#
_cell.length_a   1.000
_cell.length_b   1.000
_cell.length_c   1.000
_cell.angle_alpha   90.00
_cell.angle_beta   90.00
_cell.angle_gamma   90.00
#
_symmetry.space_group_name_H-M   'P 1'
#
loop_
_entity.id
_entity.type
_entity.pdbx_description
1 polymer ?
#
loop_
_entity_poly.entity_id
_entity_poly.type
_entity_poly.pdbx_seq_one_letter_code
_entity_poly.pdbx_strand_id
1 'polypeptide(L)'
;MKIKTAVLIGLPLDLAVSQCQGYELVKGVTLAKVWVERKNARGVMDPRPISTLNFSRNPSLSQSIIESEHIGTSWSNLWNQWLSPDTRNAAFSFIGETALVAAMRNYVASKLGDEVDVPDELIPEIEEQHQLELEPATSAPRA
;
A
#
# COMPACT_ATOMS: atom_id res chain seq x y z
N MET A 1 -2.70 15.22 1.85
CA MET A 1 -1.43 15.56 1.16
C MET A 1 -1.17 14.62 -0.02
N LYS A 2 -0.49 15.07 -1.09
CA LYS A 2 -0.02 14.17 -2.17
C LYS A 2 1.30 13.52 -1.81
N ILE A 3 1.36 12.19 -1.87
CA ILE A 3 2.52 11.38 -1.52
C ILE A 3 2.84 10.42 -2.66
N LYS A 4 4.12 10.21 -2.94
CA LYS A 4 4.56 9.29 -3.98
C LYS A 4 4.12 7.85 -3.68
N THR A 5 3.50 7.19 -4.66
CA THR A 5 3.04 5.80 -4.55
C THR A 5 4.17 4.85 -4.17
N ALA A 6 5.37 5.10 -4.68
CA ALA A 6 6.55 4.27 -4.41
C ALA A 6 6.96 4.21 -2.93
N VAL A 7 6.59 5.21 -2.10
CA VAL A 7 6.93 5.23 -0.67
C VAL A 7 5.79 4.76 0.23
N LEU A 8 4.59 4.54 -0.30
CA LEU A 8 3.43 4.13 0.50
C LEU A 8 3.64 2.75 1.12
N ILE A 9 3.29 2.60 2.39
CA ILE A 9 3.37 1.34 3.14
C ILE A 9 2.27 1.36 4.22
N GLY A 10 1.94 0.22 4.81
CA GLY A 10 0.97 0.14 5.91
C GLY A 10 -0.42 0.68 5.54
N LEU A 11 -1.06 1.39 6.48
CA LEU A 11 -2.41 1.93 6.27
C LEU A 11 -2.52 2.92 5.10
N PRO A 12 -1.55 3.84 4.85
CA PRO A 12 -1.55 4.65 3.63
C PRO A 12 -1.63 3.83 2.34
N LEU A 13 -0.87 2.74 2.25
CA LEU A 13 -0.91 1.85 1.08
C LEU A 13 -2.25 1.11 1.00
N ASP A 14 -2.74 0.59 2.12
CA ASP A 14 -4.03 -0.10 2.19
C ASP A 14 -5.19 0.81 1.82
N LEU A 15 -5.12 2.09 2.21
CA LEU A 15 -6.09 3.11 1.83
C LEU A 15 -6.09 3.33 0.31
N ALA A 16 -4.91 3.53 -0.28
CA ALA A 16 -4.79 3.72 -1.72
C ALA A 16 -5.32 2.49 -2.50
N VAL A 17 -5.01 1.28 -2.04
CA VAL A 17 -5.56 0.04 -2.63
C VAL A 17 -7.08 -0.01 -2.49
N SER A 18 -7.62 0.39 -1.33
CA SER A 18 -9.07 0.43 -1.13
C SER A 18 -9.77 1.40 -2.10
N GLN A 19 -9.18 2.56 -2.37
CA GLN A 19 -9.72 3.52 -3.34
C GLN A 19 -9.74 2.92 -4.75
N CYS A 20 -8.68 2.22 -5.17
CA CYS A 20 -8.66 1.48 -6.43
C CYS A 20 -9.78 0.43 -6.53
N GLN A 21 -10.15 -0.16 -5.39
CA GLN A 21 -11.23 -1.16 -5.26
C GLN A 21 -12.64 -0.52 -5.15
N GLY A 22 -12.74 0.80 -5.32
CA GLY A 22 -14.01 1.53 -5.28
C GLY A 22 -14.53 1.80 -3.86
N TYR A 23 -13.65 1.82 -2.86
CA TYR A 23 -13.99 2.35 -1.54
C TYR A 23 -13.85 3.88 -1.51
N GLU A 24 -14.72 4.55 -0.77
CA GLU A 24 -14.70 6.00 -0.57
C GLU A 24 -14.41 6.34 0.89
N LEU A 25 -13.72 7.45 1.13
CA LEU A 25 -13.39 7.94 2.48
C LEU A 25 -14.64 8.45 3.19
N VAL A 26 -14.87 7.98 4.42
CA VAL A 26 -15.98 8.43 5.27
C VAL A 26 -15.46 9.36 6.35
N LYS A 27 -16.01 10.56 6.41
CA LYS A 27 -15.72 11.52 7.49
C LYS A 27 -16.67 11.29 8.67
N GLY A 28 -16.13 11.25 9.89
CA GLY A 28 -16.90 11.38 11.13
C GLY A 28 -17.35 10.08 11.82
N VAL A 29 -16.66 8.95 11.60
CA VAL A 29 -17.05 7.66 12.20
C VAL A 29 -16.10 7.27 13.36
N THR A 30 -16.49 7.52 14.60
CA THR A 30 -15.88 6.95 15.84
C THR A 30 -14.34 7.08 16.02
N LEU A 31 -13.75 6.28 16.92
CA LEU A 31 -12.37 6.40 17.42
C LEU A 31 -11.25 6.01 16.44
N ALA A 32 -11.56 5.29 15.35
CA ALA A 32 -10.52 4.90 14.39
C ALA A 32 -10.15 6.08 13.48
N LYS A 33 -8.85 6.26 13.21
CA LYS A 33 -8.30 7.43 12.51
C LYS A 33 -8.89 7.65 11.10
N VAL A 34 -9.14 6.57 10.35
CA VAL A 34 -9.66 6.63 8.98
C VAL A 34 -10.64 5.50 8.70
N TRP A 35 -11.77 5.84 8.08
CA TRP A 35 -12.81 4.91 7.66
C TRP A 35 -13.05 5.00 6.17
N VAL A 36 -13.43 3.86 5.59
CA VAL A 36 -13.81 3.75 4.19
C VAL A 36 -15.12 2.99 4.07
N GLU A 37 -15.89 3.26 3.03
CA GLU A 37 -17.11 2.54 2.73
C GLU A 37 -17.17 2.12 1.27
N ARG A 38 -17.86 1.02 1.01
CA ARG A 38 -18.18 0.57 -0.33
C ARG A 38 -19.60 0.03 -0.33
N LYS A 39 -20.32 0.28 -1.42
CA LYS A 39 -21.65 -0.29 -1.63
C LYS A 39 -21.55 -1.80 -1.77
N ASN A 40 -22.20 -2.55 -0.89
CA ASN A 40 -22.22 -4.01 -0.97
C ASN A 40 -23.18 -4.51 -2.07
N ALA A 41 -23.23 -5.83 -2.28
CA ALA A 41 -24.09 -6.45 -3.29
C ALA A 41 -25.60 -6.16 -3.12
N ARG A 42 -26.03 -5.77 -1.92
CA ARG A 42 -27.42 -5.39 -1.61
C ARG A 42 -27.68 -3.89 -1.78
N GLY A 43 -26.67 -3.14 -2.21
CA GLY A 43 -26.77 -1.70 -2.39
C GLY A 43 -26.65 -0.88 -1.10
N VAL A 44 -26.28 -1.51 0.02
CA VAL A 44 -26.13 -0.84 1.31
C VAL A 44 -24.67 -0.40 1.49
N MET A 45 -24.47 0.82 2.01
CA MET A 45 -23.15 1.32 2.36
C MET A 45 -22.62 0.55 3.58
N ASP A 46 -21.40 0.03 3.47
CA ASP A 46 -20.77 -0.78 4.51
C ASP A 46 -19.48 -0.09 5.00
N PRO A 47 -19.59 0.81 6.00
CA PRO A 47 -18.45 1.53 6.53
C PRO A 47 -17.59 0.60 7.38
N ARG A 48 -16.28 0.64 7.15
CA ARG A 48 -15.28 -0.15 7.88
C ARG A 48 -14.02 0.67 8.14
N PRO A 49 -13.31 0.43 9.25
CA PRO A 49 -12.05 1.10 9.52
C PRO A 49 -10.99 0.58 8.56
N ILE A 50 -10.09 1.46 8.08
CA ILE A 50 -9.08 1.07 7.08
C ILE A 50 -8.14 -0.04 7.60
N SER A 51 -7.90 -0.07 8.91
CA SER A 51 -7.10 -1.08 9.59
C SER A 51 -7.65 -2.51 9.48
N THR A 52 -8.86 -2.70 8.95
CA THR A 52 -9.44 -4.03 8.69
C THR A 52 -9.11 -4.57 7.30
N LEU A 53 -8.75 -3.70 6.35
CA LEU A 53 -8.58 -4.08 4.95
C LEU A 53 -7.18 -4.65 4.62
N ASN A 54 -6.13 -4.24 5.34
CA ASN A 54 -4.79 -4.86 5.39
C ASN A 54 -4.26 -5.49 4.07
N PHE A 55 -4.49 -4.88 2.92
CA PHE A 55 -4.15 -5.46 1.61
C PHE A 55 -2.64 -5.71 1.46
N SER A 56 -1.82 -4.81 1.97
CA SER A 56 -0.36 -4.92 1.95
C SER A 56 0.19 -6.06 2.81
N ARG A 57 -0.62 -6.62 3.73
CA ARG A 57 -0.20 -7.63 4.72
C ARG A 57 -0.97 -8.95 4.64
N ASN A 58 -2.13 -8.98 3.99
CA ASN A 58 -2.98 -10.16 3.92
C ASN A 58 -3.01 -10.74 2.49
N PRO A 59 -2.29 -11.86 2.23
CA PRO A 59 -2.30 -12.51 0.94
C PRO A 59 -3.71 -12.88 0.45
N SER A 60 -4.60 -13.34 1.34
CA SER A 60 -5.93 -13.80 0.95
C SER A 60 -6.81 -12.70 0.37
N LEU A 61 -6.61 -11.44 0.79
CA LEU A 61 -7.33 -10.29 0.24
C LEU A 61 -6.71 -9.80 -1.07
N SER A 62 -5.39 -9.90 -1.21
CA SER A 62 -4.63 -9.30 -2.30
C SER A 62 -4.37 -10.25 -3.47
N GLN A 63 -4.48 -11.57 -3.26
CA GLN A 63 -4.28 -12.57 -4.30
C GLN A 63 -5.25 -12.36 -5.48
N SER A 64 -6.52 -12.09 -5.17
CA SER A 64 -7.53 -11.83 -6.21
C SER A 64 -7.21 -10.58 -7.04
N ILE A 65 -6.62 -9.55 -6.43
CA ILE A 65 -6.15 -8.35 -7.13
C ILE A 65 -4.95 -8.69 -8.02
N ILE A 66 -3.96 -9.39 -7.47
CA ILE A 66 -2.75 -9.79 -8.20
C ILE A 66 -3.09 -10.63 -9.43
N GLU A 67 -3.99 -11.59 -9.29
CA GLU A 67 -4.43 -12.45 -10.39
C GLU A 67 -5.25 -11.69 -11.43
N SER A 68 -6.23 -10.89 -11.01
CA SER A 68 -7.10 -10.17 -11.94
C SER A 68 -6.37 -9.08 -12.72
N GLU A 69 -5.39 -8.42 -12.11
CA GLU A 69 -4.60 -7.35 -12.72
C GLU A 69 -3.28 -7.86 -13.33
N HIS A 70 -3.05 -9.19 -13.30
CA HIS A 70 -1.88 -9.86 -13.86
C HIS A 70 -0.54 -9.29 -13.34
N ILE A 71 -0.47 -9.02 -12.04
CA ILE A 71 0.69 -8.38 -11.42
C ILE A 71 1.78 -9.43 -11.16
N GLY A 72 2.94 -9.25 -11.79
CA GLY A 72 4.12 -10.06 -11.53
C GLY A 72 4.92 -9.54 -10.34
N THR A 73 5.49 -10.44 -9.55
CA THR A 73 6.50 -10.12 -8.53
C THR A 73 7.68 -11.06 -8.61
N SER A 74 8.89 -10.54 -8.42
CA SER A 74 10.13 -11.33 -8.38
C SER A 74 11.06 -10.83 -7.29
N TRP A 75 11.86 -11.74 -6.73
CA TRP A 75 12.91 -11.37 -5.78
C TRP A 75 14.15 -10.90 -6.53
N SER A 76 14.71 -9.76 -6.12
CA SER A 76 15.99 -9.27 -6.63
C SER A 76 17.10 -9.49 -5.60
N ASN A 77 18.07 -10.35 -5.96
CA ASN A 77 19.27 -10.52 -5.15
C ASN A 77 20.18 -9.28 -5.15
N LEU A 78 20.12 -8.45 -6.20
CA LEU A 78 20.94 -7.24 -6.30
C LEU A 78 20.50 -6.17 -5.32
N TRP A 79 19.19 -5.97 -5.20
CA TRP A 79 18.59 -4.96 -4.33
C TRP A 79 18.12 -5.51 -2.98
N ASN A 80 18.19 -6.83 -2.79
CA ASN A 80 17.69 -7.55 -1.61
C ASN A 80 16.23 -7.19 -1.28
N GLN A 81 15.41 -7.04 -2.31
CA GLN A 81 14.01 -6.60 -2.21
C GLN A 81 13.15 -7.29 -3.26
N TRP A 82 11.83 -7.29 -3.01
CA TRP A 82 10.85 -7.70 -4.00
C TRP A 82 10.62 -6.59 -5.03
N LEU A 83 10.55 -7.00 -6.28
CA LEU A 83 10.25 -6.14 -7.42
C LEU A 83 8.89 -6.51 -7.99
N SER A 84 8.14 -5.50 -8.42
CA SER A 84 6.97 -5.65 -9.28
C SER A 84 7.15 -4.74 -10.49
N PRO A 85 7.36 -5.29 -11.71
CA PRO A 85 7.52 -4.50 -12.93
C PRO A 85 6.33 -3.58 -13.14
N ASP A 86 6.57 -2.28 -13.35
CA ASP A 86 5.51 -1.30 -13.52
C ASP A 86 4.67 -1.66 -14.75
N THR A 87 3.38 -1.87 -14.54
CA THR A 87 2.44 -2.28 -15.59
C THR A 87 2.27 -1.23 -16.69
N ARG A 88 2.64 0.03 -16.42
CA ARG A 88 2.59 1.15 -17.37
C ARG A 88 3.91 1.34 -18.13
N ASN A 89 5.03 0.90 -17.55
CA ASN A 89 6.36 1.07 -18.14
C ASN A 89 7.33 -0.02 -17.65
N ALA A 90 7.61 -1.00 -18.52
CA ALA A 90 8.47 -2.15 -18.20
C ALA A 90 9.93 -1.80 -17.83
N ALA A 91 10.38 -0.55 -18.05
CA ALA A 91 11.70 -0.09 -17.62
C ALA A 91 11.77 0.20 -16.11
N PHE A 92 10.63 0.34 -15.44
CA PHE A 92 10.55 0.64 -14.01
C PHE A 92 9.97 -0.53 -13.22
N SER A 93 10.25 -0.55 -11.93
CA SER A 93 9.69 -1.54 -11.01
C SER A 93 9.43 -0.89 -9.67
N PHE A 94 8.30 -1.24 -9.08
CA PHE A 94 8.03 -0.94 -7.68
C PHE A 94 8.78 -1.92 -6.80
N ILE A 95 9.40 -1.39 -5.75
CA ILE A 95 10.17 -2.17 -4.79
C ILE A 95 9.39 -2.31 -3.49
N GLY A 96 9.66 -3.36 -2.73
CA GLY A 96 9.09 -3.55 -1.40
C GLY A 96 9.81 -4.63 -0.61
N GLU A 97 9.72 -4.54 0.71
CA GLU A 97 10.25 -5.57 1.61
C GLU A 97 9.54 -6.92 1.45
N THR A 98 8.30 -6.89 0.98
CA THR A 98 7.49 -8.08 0.68
C THR A 98 6.97 -8.02 -0.75
N ALA A 99 6.71 -9.20 -1.33
CA ALA A 99 6.07 -9.32 -2.64
C ALA A 99 4.74 -8.55 -2.69
N LEU A 100 3.96 -8.61 -1.62
CA LEU A 100 2.68 -7.92 -1.51
C LEU A 100 2.84 -6.40 -1.54
N VAL A 101 3.79 -5.83 -0.80
CA VAL A 101 4.01 -4.37 -0.81
C VAL A 101 4.41 -3.90 -2.21
N ALA A 102 5.34 -4.60 -2.87
CA ALA A 102 5.74 -4.28 -4.24
C ALA A 102 4.55 -4.38 -5.22
N ALA A 103 3.76 -5.44 -5.13
CA ALA A 103 2.58 -5.65 -5.96
C ALA A 103 1.50 -4.58 -5.74
N MET A 104 1.17 -4.26 -4.49
CA MET A 104 0.14 -3.27 -4.16
C MET A 104 0.56 -1.86 -4.60
N ARG A 105 1.84 -1.49 -4.49
CA ARG A 105 2.36 -0.22 -5.02
C ARG A 105 2.19 -0.13 -6.54
N ASN A 106 2.52 -1.21 -7.25
CA ASN A 106 2.31 -1.29 -8.71
C ASN A 106 0.82 -1.17 -9.07
N TYR A 107 -0.04 -1.89 -8.35
CA TYR A 107 -1.48 -1.81 -8.54
C TYR A 107 -2.00 -0.38 -8.38
N VAL A 108 -1.64 0.28 -7.26
CA VAL A 108 -2.03 1.68 -7.00
C VAL A 108 -1.52 2.60 -8.10
N ALA A 109 -0.27 2.45 -8.51
CA ALA A 109 0.31 3.29 -9.55
C ALA A 109 -0.38 3.12 -10.92
N SER A 110 -0.82 1.90 -11.23
CA SER A 110 -1.56 1.60 -12.46
C SER A 110 -2.93 2.27 -12.53
N LYS A 111 -3.57 2.55 -11.37
CA LYS A 111 -4.93 3.11 -11.29
C LYS A 111 -4.97 4.60 -10.93
N LEU A 112 -4.14 5.02 -9.97
CA LEU A 112 -4.16 6.37 -9.39
C LEU A 112 -2.94 7.22 -9.80
N GLY A 113 -1.89 6.59 -10.33
CA GLY A 113 -0.68 7.29 -10.77
C GLY A 113 0.45 7.28 -9.74
N ASP A 114 1.47 8.10 -9.99
CA ASP A 114 2.70 8.11 -9.18
C ASP A 114 2.56 8.83 -7.84
N GLU A 115 1.46 9.55 -7.63
CA GLU A 115 1.14 10.27 -6.41
C GLU A 115 -0.32 10.02 -6.01
N VAL A 116 -0.56 9.83 -4.72
CA VAL A 116 -1.88 9.59 -4.15
C VAL A 116 -2.17 10.61 -3.06
N ASP A 117 -3.42 11.05 -2.98
CA ASP A 117 -3.91 11.89 -1.89
C ASP A 117 -4.14 11.04 -0.62
N VAL A 118 -3.26 11.22 0.36
CA VAL A 118 -3.32 10.57 1.68
C VAL A 118 -3.84 11.56 2.73
N PRO A 119 -4.81 11.18 3.58
CA PRO A 119 -5.27 12.01 4.69
C PRO A 119 -4.17 12.29 5.71
N ASP A 120 -4.21 13.47 6.33
CA ASP A 120 -3.15 13.93 7.22
C ASP A 120 -3.03 13.05 8.48
N GLU A 121 -4.11 12.36 8.86
CA GLU A 121 -4.15 11.42 9.99
C GLU A 121 -3.25 10.19 9.81
N LEU A 122 -2.87 9.86 8.56
CA LEU A 122 -2.00 8.73 8.22
C LEU A 122 -0.57 9.15 7.87
N ILE A 123 -0.28 10.46 7.81
CA ILE A 123 1.07 10.95 7.54
C ILE A 123 2.08 10.52 8.62
N PRO A 124 1.77 10.59 9.93
CA PRO A 124 2.73 10.19 10.96
C PRO A 124 3.23 8.75 10.81
N GLU A 125 2.40 7.84 10.27
CA GLU A 125 2.79 6.45 10.04
C GLU A 125 3.84 6.31 8.93
N ILE A 126 3.84 7.22 7.95
CA ILE A 126 4.83 7.26 6.87
C ILE A 126 6.16 7.83 7.40
N GLU A 127 6.09 8.88 8.21
CA GLU A 127 7.26 9.57 8.76
C GLU A 127 8.01 8.71 9.78
N GLU A 128 7.30 7.99 10.66
CA GLU A 128 7.90 7.09 11.66
C GLU A 128 8.69 5.95 10.98
N GLN A 129 8.18 5.42 9.86
CA GLN A 129 8.85 4.36 9.11
C GLN A 129 10.04 4.87 8.29
N HIS A 130 9.97 6.08 7.74
CA HIS A 130 11.11 6.70 7.05
C HIS A 130 12.25 7.05 8.01
N GLN A 131 11.97 7.39 9.27
CA GLN A 131 13.00 7.62 10.29
C GLN A 131 13.70 6.32 10.74
N LEU A 132 12.98 5.20 10.79
CA LEU A 132 13.56 3.89 11.09
C LEU A 132 14.53 3.40 10.00
N GLU A 133 14.30 3.74 8.74
CA GLU A 133 15.21 3.42 7.62
C GLU A 133 16.47 4.30 7.58
N LEU A 134 16.46 5.48 8.25
CA LEU A 134 17.58 6.42 8.29
C LEU A 134 18.56 6.18 9.45
N GLU A 135 18.22 5.31 10.40
CA GLU A 135 19.14 4.89 11.46
C GLU A 135 20.18 3.92 10.86
N PRO A 136 21.48 4.26 10.81
CA PRO A 136 22.48 3.34 10.29
C PRO A 136 22.52 2.11 11.19
N ALA A 137 22.37 0.92 10.59
CA ALA A 137 22.58 -0.35 11.27
C ALA A 137 23.91 -0.30 12.02
N THR A 138 23.86 -0.08 13.34
CA THR A 138 25.04 -0.03 14.18
C THR A 138 25.76 -1.35 14.02
N SER A 139 26.89 -1.29 13.33
CA SER A 139 27.82 -2.40 13.16
C SER A 139 28.33 -2.81 14.54
N ALA A 140 27.67 -3.77 15.18
CA ALA A 140 28.26 -4.49 16.29
C ALA A 140 29.42 -5.33 15.72
N PRO A 141 30.67 -5.18 16.19
CA PRO A 141 31.74 -6.07 15.79
C PRO A 141 31.43 -7.46 16.37
N ARG A 142 31.48 -8.49 15.51
CA ARG A 142 31.51 -9.88 15.94
C ARG A 142 32.68 -10.06 16.92
N ALA A 143 32.36 -10.47 18.15
CA ALA A 143 33.32 -11.05 19.08
C ALA A 143 33.41 -12.56 18.86
#